data_AF-A0A2U3LU34-F1
#
_entry.id   AF-A0A2U3LU34-F1
#
_cell.length_a   1.000
_cell.length_b   1.000
_cell.length_c   1.000
_cell.angle_alpha   90.00
_cell.angle_beta   90.00
_cell.angle_gamma   90.00
#
_symmetry.space_group_name_H-M   'P 1'
#
loop_
_entity.id
_entity.type
_entity.pdbx_description
1 polymer ?
#
loop_
_entity_poly.entity_id
_entity_poly.type
_entity_poly.pdbx_seq_one_letter_code
_entity_poly.pdbx_strand_id
1 'polypeptide(L)'
;MVCQWLKKEQDVIFIGGSAGDDCKFAKTYVYTNGKSYSDAALLVLLKPKGKFDFIKTQSFCALDKELTATKVDTETRQVVEFDNKPAIQRYAEILNVPETEVGSLFHINPVGVLSGKEIFVRSPRCAIGENIAFYCTILENMKVSLLQSTDIITDTTEALRAKAEEFGPISGIIDFQCILRALELRNKGLTSQYGNIYEGIPMIGFATYGEEFLAHINQTSTMLIFS
;
A
#
# COMPACT_ATOMS: atom_id res chain seq x y z
N MET A 1 -12.74 -3.33 2.74
CA MET A 1 -13.70 -2.63 3.64
C MET A 1 -13.94 -3.37 4.97
N VAL A 2 -13.08 -4.31 5.38
CA VAL A 2 -13.24 -5.03 6.67
C VAL A 2 -12.86 -4.11 7.85
N CYS A 3 -11.79 -3.32 7.71
CA CYS A 3 -11.29 -2.46 8.78
C CYS A 3 -12.16 -1.23 9.09
N GLN A 4 -13.00 -0.77 8.17
CA GLN A 4 -13.89 0.38 8.42
C GLN A 4 -15.10 -0.01 9.29
N TRP A 5 -15.55 -1.26 9.23
CA TRP A 5 -16.74 -1.72 9.97
C TRP A 5 -16.47 -2.00 11.44
N LEU A 6 -15.24 -2.43 11.79
CA LEU A 6 -14.87 -2.91 13.12
C LEU A 6 -14.24 -1.83 14.03
N LYS A 7 -13.97 -0.63 13.51
CA LYS A 7 -13.27 0.46 14.23
C LYS A 7 -14.03 1.06 15.41
N LYS A 8 -15.32 0.75 15.58
CA LYS A 8 -16.14 1.45 16.58
C LYS A 8 -15.96 0.93 18.01
N GLU A 9 -15.36 -0.25 18.24
CA GLU A 9 -15.38 -0.87 19.59
C GLU A 9 -14.17 -1.72 20.07
N GLN A 10 -12.97 -1.78 19.44
CA GLN A 10 -11.93 -2.74 19.91
C GLN A 10 -10.45 -2.29 19.87
N ASP A 11 -9.70 -2.69 20.91
CA ASP A 11 -8.23 -2.63 21.09
C ASP A 11 -7.46 -3.71 20.27
N VAL A 12 -7.98 -4.13 19.10
CA VAL A 12 -7.38 -5.21 18.30
C VAL A 12 -6.79 -4.65 17.01
N ILE A 13 -5.49 -4.87 16.82
CA ILE A 13 -4.76 -4.50 15.59
C ILE A 13 -5.06 -5.52 14.51
N PHE A 14 -5.53 -5.05 13.35
CA PHE A 14 -5.66 -5.86 12.15
C PHE A 14 -4.39 -5.75 11.32
N ILE A 15 -3.83 -6.91 10.97
CA ILE A 15 -2.79 -7.06 9.95
C ILE A 15 -3.24 -8.09 8.91
N GLY A 16 -2.96 -7.84 7.64
CA GLY A 16 -3.26 -8.78 6.57
C GLY A 16 -3.21 -8.12 5.20
N GLY A 17 -3.95 -8.69 4.25
CA GLY A 17 -4.17 -8.03 2.98
C GLY A 17 -5.32 -8.62 2.18
N SER A 18 -5.70 -7.89 1.14
CA SER A 18 -6.76 -8.25 0.21
C SER A 18 -6.31 -9.36 -0.72
N ALA A 19 -7.17 -10.35 -0.92
CA ALA A 19 -6.97 -11.40 -1.92
C ALA A 19 -6.79 -10.79 -3.32
N GLY A 20 -5.98 -11.46 -4.15
CA GLY A 20 -5.72 -11.08 -5.54
C GLY A 20 -6.14 -12.17 -6.55
N ASP A 21 -6.12 -11.82 -7.82
CA ASP A 21 -6.50 -12.68 -8.97
C ASP A 21 -5.54 -12.48 -10.17
N ASP A 22 -4.23 -12.41 -9.90
CA ASP A 22 -3.16 -12.27 -10.91
C ASP A 22 -3.27 -11.04 -11.82
N CYS A 23 -3.54 -9.88 -11.21
CA CYS A 23 -3.78 -8.59 -11.86
C CYS A 23 -4.95 -8.57 -12.86
N LYS A 24 -5.89 -9.52 -12.78
CA LYS A 24 -7.10 -9.52 -13.62
C LYS A 24 -8.16 -8.54 -13.12
N PHE A 25 -8.18 -8.26 -11.82
CA PHE A 25 -9.13 -7.36 -11.15
C PHE A 25 -10.60 -7.69 -11.48
N ALA A 26 -10.91 -8.98 -11.62
CA ALA A 26 -12.22 -9.46 -12.02
C ALA A 26 -12.98 -10.06 -10.82
N LYS A 27 -12.36 -11.01 -10.10
CA LYS A 27 -12.98 -11.67 -8.95
C LYS A 27 -11.94 -12.40 -8.11
N THR A 28 -11.97 -12.15 -6.80
CA THR A 28 -11.04 -12.75 -5.84
C THR A 28 -11.75 -13.76 -4.95
N TYR A 29 -10.96 -14.68 -4.38
CA TYR A 29 -11.47 -15.75 -3.52
C TYR A 29 -10.60 -15.91 -2.29
N VAL A 30 -11.22 -16.32 -1.18
CA VAL A 30 -10.52 -16.84 0.01
C VAL A 30 -10.88 -18.31 0.17
N TYR A 31 -9.93 -19.12 0.63
CA TYR A 31 -10.11 -20.56 0.80
C TYR A 31 -9.97 -20.96 2.26
N THR A 32 -10.94 -21.72 2.77
CA THR A 32 -10.88 -22.31 4.11
C THR A 32 -11.75 -23.55 4.19
N ASN A 33 -11.36 -24.51 5.04
CA ASN A 33 -12.14 -25.73 5.31
C ASN A 33 -12.62 -26.47 4.05
N GLY A 34 -11.76 -26.59 3.03
CA GLY A 34 -12.10 -27.33 1.82
C GLY A 34 -12.92 -26.56 0.78
N LYS A 35 -13.23 -25.28 1.01
CA LYS A 35 -14.13 -24.49 0.15
C LYS A 35 -13.56 -23.11 -0.17
N SER A 36 -13.91 -22.63 -1.37
CA SER A 36 -13.61 -21.28 -1.83
C SER A 36 -14.83 -20.37 -1.67
N TYR A 37 -14.60 -19.14 -1.24
CA TYR A 37 -15.63 -18.14 -1.00
C TYR A 37 -15.28 -16.85 -1.74
N SER A 38 -16.27 -16.19 -2.34
CA SER A 38 -16.17 -14.79 -2.80
C SER A 38 -16.90 -13.88 -1.83
N ASP A 39 -16.61 -12.58 -1.87
CA ASP A 39 -17.26 -11.57 -1.03
C ASP A 39 -17.15 -11.90 0.48
N ALA A 40 -16.02 -12.51 0.85
CA ALA A 40 -15.75 -13.05 2.16
C ALA A 40 -14.37 -12.62 2.65
N ALA A 41 -14.18 -12.65 3.96
CA ALA A 41 -12.90 -12.44 4.62
C ALA A 41 -12.55 -13.66 5.47
N LEU A 42 -11.27 -14.03 5.47
CA LEU A 42 -10.73 -15.00 6.42
C LEU A 42 -10.08 -14.22 7.57
N LEU A 43 -10.56 -14.44 8.79
CA LEU A 43 -10.04 -13.80 9.99
C LEU A 43 -9.41 -14.86 10.90
N VAL A 44 -8.23 -14.56 11.42
CA VAL A 44 -7.52 -15.40 12.38
C VAL A 44 -7.18 -14.54 13.59
N LEU A 45 -7.65 -14.96 14.76
CA LEU A 45 -7.27 -14.36 16.03
C LEU A 45 -6.11 -15.15 16.63
N LEU A 46 -4.96 -14.51 16.80
CA LEU A 46 -3.76 -15.12 17.32
C LEU A 46 -3.52 -14.66 18.77
N LYS A 47 -3.18 -15.62 19.64
CA LYS A 47 -2.64 -15.36 20.98
C LYS A 47 -1.23 -15.96 21.07
N PRO A 48 -0.19 -15.24 20.63
CA PRO A 48 1.18 -15.75 20.68
C PRO A 48 1.61 -16.01 22.12
N LYS A 49 2.43 -17.05 22.34
CA LYS A 49 3.05 -17.30 23.66
C LYS A 49 4.21 -16.34 23.94
N GLY A 50 4.94 -15.95 22.89
CA GLY A 50 6.06 -15.01 22.94
C GLY A 50 5.65 -13.58 22.59
N LYS A 51 6.64 -12.70 22.46
CA LYS A 51 6.41 -11.34 21.98
C LYS A 51 6.12 -11.38 20.49
N PHE A 52 5.31 -10.44 20.04
CA PHE A 52 5.11 -10.15 18.63
C PHE A 52 5.02 -8.64 18.45
N ASP A 53 5.35 -8.17 17.26
CA ASP A 53 5.19 -6.78 16.87
C ASP A 53 4.96 -6.72 15.35
N PHE A 54 4.91 -5.51 14.79
CA PHE A 54 4.65 -5.27 13.39
C PHE A 54 5.75 -4.43 12.75
N ILE A 55 6.05 -4.71 11.49
CA ILE A 55 6.84 -3.83 10.64
C ILE A 55 5.94 -3.36 9.51
N LYS A 56 5.85 -2.04 9.32
CA LYS A 56 5.30 -1.44 8.10
C LYS A 56 6.46 -0.82 7.33
N THR A 57 6.66 -1.26 6.10
CA THR A 57 7.63 -0.66 5.19
C THR A 57 6.89 0.01 4.03
N GLN A 58 7.39 1.16 3.62
CA GLN A 58 6.93 1.87 2.43
C GLN A 58 8.13 2.59 1.85
N SER A 59 8.15 2.74 0.54
CA SER A 59 9.32 3.28 -0.17
C SER A 59 8.95 4.56 -0.89
N PHE A 60 8.48 5.52 -0.10
CA PHE A 60 8.10 6.84 -0.55
C PHE A 60 8.49 7.90 0.47
N CYS A 61 8.96 9.04 -0.04
CA CYS A 61 9.06 10.28 0.72
C CYS A 61 8.07 11.32 0.18
N ALA A 62 7.59 12.19 1.05
CA ALA A 62 6.71 13.29 0.65
C ALA A 62 7.53 14.43 0.06
N LEU A 63 7.07 14.96 -1.08
CA LEU A 63 7.58 16.18 -1.67
C LEU A 63 6.82 17.38 -1.10
N ASP A 64 7.45 18.56 -1.10
CA ASP A 64 6.82 19.84 -0.73
C ASP A 64 5.93 20.38 -1.87
N LYS A 65 4.97 19.54 -2.27
CA LYS A 65 4.10 19.72 -3.43
C LYS A 65 2.74 19.11 -3.08
N GLU A 66 1.76 19.95 -2.79
CA GLU A 66 0.41 19.51 -2.41
C GLU A 66 -0.60 19.68 -3.56
N LEU A 67 -1.63 18.84 -3.51
CA LEU A 67 -2.81 18.88 -4.36
C LEU A 67 -4.06 18.77 -3.48
N THR A 68 -5.09 19.55 -3.79
CA THR A 68 -6.42 19.41 -3.19
C THR A 68 -7.37 18.79 -4.20
N ALA A 69 -7.98 17.64 -3.88
CA ALA A 69 -8.97 17.02 -4.76
C ALA A 69 -10.28 17.84 -4.73
N THR A 70 -10.44 18.79 -5.65
CA THR A 70 -11.56 19.74 -5.63
C THR A 70 -12.85 19.14 -6.17
N LYS A 71 -12.75 18.10 -7.02
CA LYS A 71 -13.91 17.39 -7.56
C LYS A 71 -13.60 15.91 -7.74
N VAL A 72 -14.45 15.05 -7.19
CA VAL A 72 -14.21 13.60 -7.16
C VAL A 72 -15.50 12.83 -7.44
N ASP A 73 -15.43 11.87 -8.35
CA ASP A 73 -16.43 10.81 -8.47
C ASP A 73 -16.04 9.65 -7.56
N THR A 74 -16.72 9.55 -6.41
CA THR A 74 -16.43 8.53 -5.41
C THR A 74 -16.96 7.14 -5.77
N GLU A 75 -17.99 7.05 -6.62
CA GLU A 75 -18.57 5.79 -7.06
C GLU A 75 -17.58 5.05 -7.98
N THR A 76 -16.97 5.78 -8.91
CA THR A 76 -15.97 5.22 -9.84
C THR A 76 -14.53 5.40 -9.37
N ARG A 77 -14.31 6.01 -8.19
CA ARG A 77 -12.99 6.33 -7.59
C ARG A 77 -12.10 7.15 -8.53
N GLN A 78 -12.68 8.15 -9.19
CA GLN A 78 -11.97 9.04 -10.08
C GLN A 78 -11.85 10.44 -9.47
N VAL A 79 -10.64 10.96 -9.43
CA VAL A 79 -10.45 12.40 -9.22
C VAL A 79 -10.63 13.08 -10.58
N VAL A 80 -11.59 14.00 -10.64
CA VAL A 80 -11.90 14.78 -11.84
C VAL A 80 -11.04 16.04 -11.85
N GLU A 81 -10.90 16.68 -10.68
CA GLU A 81 -10.11 17.90 -10.55
C GLU A 81 -9.19 17.87 -9.34
N PHE A 82 -7.97 18.37 -9.54
CA PHE A 82 -7.08 18.81 -8.49
C PHE A 82 -6.88 20.32 -8.61
N ASP A 83 -6.98 21.04 -7.49
CA ASP A 83 -6.80 22.50 -7.41
C ASP A 83 -7.64 23.30 -8.44
N ASN A 84 -8.89 22.88 -8.68
CA ASN A 84 -9.81 23.45 -9.67
C ASN A 84 -9.33 23.37 -11.13
N LYS A 85 -8.47 22.39 -11.43
CA LYS A 85 -8.01 22.06 -12.79
C LYS A 85 -8.24 20.57 -13.07
N PRO A 86 -8.39 20.17 -14.36
CA PRO A 86 -8.44 18.76 -14.72
C PRO A 86 -7.29 17.97 -14.10
N ALA A 87 -7.61 16.79 -13.56
CA ALA A 87 -6.69 16.05 -12.70
C ALA A 87 -5.35 15.75 -13.40
N ILE A 88 -5.38 15.28 -14.66
CA ILE A 88 -4.18 15.02 -15.46
C ILE A 88 -3.37 16.28 -15.70
N GLN A 89 -4.03 17.38 -16.10
CA GLN A 89 -3.37 18.66 -16.34
C GLN A 89 -2.63 19.13 -15.08
N ARG A 90 -3.30 19.11 -13.92
CA ARG A 90 -2.67 19.56 -12.67
C ARG A 90 -1.51 18.67 -12.24
N TYR A 91 -1.63 17.36 -12.46
CA TYR A 91 -0.56 16.40 -12.19
C TYR A 91 0.65 16.61 -13.12
N ALA A 92 0.41 16.95 -14.40
CA ALA A 92 1.45 17.28 -15.36
C ALA A 92 2.23 18.53 -14.94
N GLU A 93 1.52 19.58 -14.53
CA GLU A 93 2.11 20.83 -14.02
C GLU A 93 2.98 20.60 -12.80
N ILE A 94 2.50 19.82 -11.81
CA ILE A 94 3.24 19.60 -10.56
C ILE A 94 4.47 18.71 -10.76
N LEU A 95 4.42 17.78 -11.73
CA LEU A 95 5.56 16.95 -12.14
C LEU A 95 6.51 17.64 -13.14
N ASN A 96 6.06 18.72 -13.79
CA ASN A 96 6.77 19.39 -14.87
C ASN A 96 7.06 18.45 -16.06
N VAL A 97 6.02 17.75 -16.52
CA VAL A 97 6.06 16.82 -17.66
C VAL A 97 4.85 17.05 -18.58
N PRO A 98 4.86 16.54 -19.83
CA PRO A 98 3.66 16.52 -20.67
C PRO A 98 2.54 15.68 -20.07
N GLU A 99 1.27 16.06 -20.29
CA GLU A 99 0.10 15.31 -19.83
C GLU A 99 0.10 13.85 -20.28
N THR A 100 0.64 13.57 -21.47
CA THR A 100 0.77 12.23 -22.04
C THR A 100 1.70 11.31 -21.25
N GLU A 101 2.59 11.87 -20.41
CA GLU A 101 3.55 11.10 -19.60
C GLU A 101 3.06 10.87 -18.16
N VAL A 102 2.08 11.63 -17.69
CA VAL A 102 1.58 11.55 -16.30
C VAL A 102 1.23 10.12 -15.90
N GLY A 103 0.50 9.41 -16.77
CA GLY A 103 0.05 8.04 -16.49
C GLY A 103 1.18 7.04 -16.27
N SER A 104 2.33 7.22 -16.93
CA SER A 104 3.48 6.33 -16.77
C SER A 104 4.23 6.58 -15.46
N LEU A 105 4.09 7.78 -14.88
CA LEU A 105 4.81 8.21 -13.67
C LEU A 105 4.06 7.91 -12.37
N PHE A 106 2.81 7.44 -12.42
CA PHE A 106 2.01 7.17 -11.21
C PHE A 106 2.65 6.22 -10.19
N HIS A 107 3.46 5.27 -10.66
CA HIS A 107 4.16 4.34 -9.78
C HIS A 107 5.37 4.97 -9.06
N ILE A 108 6.00 5.97 -9.69
CA ILE A 108 7.17 6.72 -9.16
C ILE A 108 6.71 7.88 -8.29
N ASN A 109 5.67 8.59 -8.75
CA ASN A 109 5.13 9.77 -8.09
C ASN A 109 3.63 9.63 -7.81
N PRO A 110 3.21 8.72 -6.90
CA PRO A 110 1.84 8.70 -6.42
C PRO A 110 1.58 9.91 -5.50
N VAL A 111 0.37 10.01 -4.94
CA VAL A 111 0.06 10.97 -3.87
C VAL A 111 -0.13 10.24 -2.54
N GLY A 112 -0.09 10.97 -1.43
CA GLY A 112 -0.32 10.41 -0.10
C GLY A 112 -0.92 11.41 0.87
N VAL A 113 -1.60 10.89 1.89
CA VAL A 113 -2.06 11.69 3.05
C VAL A 113 -1.01 11.59 4.15
N LEU A 114 -0.57 12.73 4.66
CA LEU A 114 0.36 12.80 5.78
C LEU A 114 -0.39 12.82 7.11
N SER A 115 0.05 12.00 8.07
CA SER A 115 -0.50 11.98 9.42
C SER A 115 0.62 11.78 10.43
N GLY A 116 1.14 12.88 10.96
CA GLY A 116 2.34 12.87 11.79
C GLY A 116 3.55 12.44 10.96
N LYS A 117 4.20 11.32 11.35
CA LYS A 117 5.32 10.73 10.61
C LYS A 117 4.89 9.70 9.57
N GLU A 118 3.61 9.33 9.56
CA GLU A 118 3.09 8.30 8.67
C GLU A 118 2.63 8.89 7.34
N ILE A 119 2.90 8.15 6.27
CA ILE A 119 2.37 8.42 4.93
C ILE A 119 1.35 7.31 4.63
N PHE A 120 0.18 7.73 4.14
CA PHE A 120 -0.85 6.84 3.63
C PHE A 120 -0.94 7.04 2.12
N VAL A 121 -0.23 6.20 1.37
CA VAL A 121 -0.18 6.27 -0.09
C VAL A 121 -1.57 6.10 -0.68
N ARG A 122 -1.85 6.86 -1.74
CA ARG A 122 -3.05 6.82 -2.56
C ARG A 122 -2.62 6.59 -4.01
N SER A 123 -2.58 5.33 -4.40
CA SER A 123 -1.99 4.92 -5.68
C SER A 123 -2.94 5.21 -6.85
N PRO A 124 -2.56 6.07 -7.80
CA PRO A 124 -3.29 6.21 -9.05
C PRO A 124 -3.19 4.89 -9.84
N ARG A 125 -4.30 4.50 -10.47
CA ARG A 125 -4.43 3.29 -11.27
C ARG A 125 -4.17 3.57 -12.75
N CYS A 126 -4.86 4.54 -13.31
CA CYS A 126 -4.73 4.93 -14.72
C CYS A 126 -5.36 6.30 -14.98
N ALA A 127 -4.95 6.92 -16.08
CA ALA A 127 -5.63 8.08 -16.65
C ALA A 127 -6.91 7.61 -17.37
N ILE A 128 -8.00 8.39 -17.25
CA ILE A 128 -9.25 8.18 -17.98
C ILE A 128 -9.63 9.52 -18.61
N GLY A 129 -9.17 9.76 -19.85
CA GLY A 129 -9.22 11.10 -20.43
C GLY A 129 -8.42 12.07 -19.57
N GLU A 130 -9.08 13.11 -19.04
CA GLU A 130 -8.48 14.11 -18.16
C GLU A 130 -8.57 13.74 -16.66
N ASN A 131 -9.29 12.67 -16.33
CA ASN A 131 -9.48 12.18 -14.96
C ASN A 131 -8.38 11.20 -14.56
N ILE A 132 -8.22 10.99 -13.24
CA ILE A 132 -7.33 9.97 -12.69
C ILE A 132 -8.13 9.00 -11.83
N ALA A 133 -8.13 7.72 -12.21
CA ALA A 133 -8.72 6.66 -11.38
C ALA A 133 -7.72 6.19 -10.32
N PHE A 134 -8.18 5.92 -9.09
CA PHE A 134 -7.34 5.46 -7.98
C PHE A 134 -7.75 4.07 -7.50
N TYR A 135 -6.80 3.32 -6.91
CA TYR A 135 -7.11 2.04 -6.26
C TYR A 135 -7.91 2.24 -4.96
N CYS A 136 -7.62 3.32 -4.25
CA CYS A 136 -8.26 3.74 -3.00
C CYS A 136 -9.19 4.94 -3.23
N THR A 137 -10.18 5.13 -2.36
CA THR A 137 -11.06 6.30 -2.40
C THR A 137 -10.30 7.58 -1.99
N ILE A 138 -10.38 8.60 -2.84
CA ILE A 138 -10.09 10.01 -2.48
C ILE A 138 -11.43 10.71 -2.27
N LEU A 139 -11.49 11.68 -1.37
CA LEU A 139 -12.71 12.45 -1.09
C LEU A 139 -12.54 13.88 -1.56
N GLU A 140 -13.65 14.55 -1.88
CA GLU A 140 -13.62 15.99 -2.17
C GLU A 140 -13.02 16.78 -1.00
N ASN A 141 -12.24 17.80 -1.33
CA ASN A 141 -11.47 18.65 -0.43
C ASN A 141 -10.36 17.91 0.36
N MET A 142 -10.07 16.65 0.03
CA MET A 142 -8.92 15.94 0.59
C MET A 142 -7.63 16.57 0.05
N LYS A 143 -6.76 16.98 0.97
CA LYS A 143 -5.38 17.38 0.65
C LYS A 143 -4.48 16.16 0.61
N VAL A 144 -3.66 16.08 -0.44
CA VAL A 144 -2.67 15.03 -0.64
C VAL A 144 -1.34 15.65 -1.05
N SER A 145 -0.24 15.08 -0.57
CA SER A 145 1.10 15.46 -0.98
C SER A 145 1.56 14.55 -2.11
N LEU A 146 2.23 15.12 -3.11
CA LEU A 146 2.95 14.34 -4.11
C LEU A 146 4.09 13.59 -3.43
N LEU A 147 4.25 12.33 -3.78
CA LEU A 147 5.31 11.48 -3.25
C LEU A 147 6.40 11.25 -4.29
N GLN A 148 7.54 10.79 -3.82
CA GLN A 148 8.64 10.30 -4.65
C GLN A 148 9.03 8.91 -4.17
N SER A 149 9.06 7.94 -5.08
CA SER A 149 9.51 6.59 -4.77
C SER A 149 10.98 6.60 -4.35
N THR A 150 11.28 5.88 -3.27
CA THR A 150 12.62 5.60 -2.77
C THR A 150 13.00 4.14 -3.08
N ASP A 151 14.07 3.62 -2.47
CA ASP A 151 14.59 2.29 -2.79
C ASP A 151 14.00 1.21 -1.89
N ILE A 152 13.21 0.31 -2.47
CA ILE A 152 12.55 -0.78 -1.75
C ILE A 152 13.53 -1.64 -0.93
N ILE A 153 14.73 -1.91 -1.47
CA ILE A 153 15.70 -2.76 -0.78
C ILE A 153 16.24 -2.06 0.46
N THR A 154 16.72 -0.83 0.28
CA THR A 154 17.30 0.00 1.34
C THR A 154 16.28 0.24 2.44
N ASP A 155 15.09 0.74 2.11
CA ASP A 155 14.07 1.10 3.09
C ASP A 155 13.60 -0.13 3.89
N THR A 156 13.45 -1.28 3.22
CA THR A 156 13.02 -2.52 3.88
C THR A 156 14.12 -3.06 4.80
N THR A 157 15.37 -3.00 4.36
CA THR A 157 16.54 -3.42 5.16
C THR A 157 16.69 -2.56 6.41
N GLU A 158 16.57 -1.24 6.26
CA GLU A 158 16.66 -0.30 7.39
C GLU A 158 15.52 -0.49 8.37
N ALA A 159 14.28 -0.68 7.90
CA ALA A 159 13.13 -0.94 8.74
C ALA A 159 13.27 -2.25 9.54
N LEU A 160 13.75 -3.32 8.88
CA LEU A 160 13.99 -4.60 9.55
C LEU A 160 15.10 -4.49 10.60
N ARG A 161 16.21 -3.82 10.28
CA ARG A 161 17.31 -3.57 11.22
C ARG A 161 16.85 -2.76 12.42
N ALA A 162 16.19 -1.63 12.19
CA ALA A 162 15.70 -0.76 13.26
C ALA A 162 14.72 -1.51 14.18
N LYS A 163 13.84 -2.34 13.60
CA LYS A 163 12.94 -3.16 14.41
C LYS A 163 13.68 -4.25 15.18
N ALA A 164 14.68 -4.91 14.62
CA ALA A 164 15.47 -5.90 15.36
C ALA A 164 16.25 -5.29 16.53
N GLU A 165 16.72 -4.04 16.40
CA GLU A 165 17.36 -3.30 17.50
C GLU A 165 16.38 -2.97 18.64
N GLU A 166 15.12 -2.65 18.31
CA GLU A 166 14.06 -2.34 19.28
C GLU A 166 13.45 -3.60 19.93
N PHE A 167 13.11 -4.59 19.11
CA PHE A 167 12.33 -5.76 19.47
C PHE A 167 13.18 -6.93 19.96
N GLY A 168 14.45 -6.99 19.53
CA GLY A 168 15.34 -8.12 19.69
C GLY A 168 15.33 -9.07 18.49
N PRO A 169 15.96 -10.26 18.60
CA PRO A 169 16.01 -11.25 17.53
C PRO A 169 14.61 -11.63 17.02
N ILE A 170 14.45 -11.68 15.69
CA ILE A 170 13.20 -12.07 15.03
C ILE A 170 13.27 -13.56 14.70
N SER A 171 12.37 -14.35 15.28
CA SER A 171 12.29 -15.81 15.09
C SER A 171 11.45 -16.23 13.90
N GLY A 172 10.60 -15.33 13.39
CA GLY A 172 9.85 -15.56 12.15
C GLY A 172 9.00 -14.37 11.71
N ILE A 173 8.63 -14.38 10.42
CA ILE A 173 7.90 -13.31 9.76
C ILE A 173 6.71 -13.86 8.95
N ILE A 174 5.57 -13.19 9.03
CA ILE A 174 4.46 -13.32 8.07
C ILE A 174 4.30 -11.99 7.35
N ASP A 175 4.58 -11.94 6.05
CA ASP A 175 4.57 -10.72 5.24
C ASP A 175 3.38 -10.65 4.28
N PHE A 176 2.70 -9.51 4.31
CA PHE A 176 1.65 -9.14 3.38
C PHE A 176 2.19 -7.99 2.53
N GLN A 177 2.62 -8.31 1.32
CA GLN A 177 3.31 -7.37 0.44
C GLN A 177 2.37 -6.85 -0.64
N CYS A 178 2.34 -5.53 -0.90
CA CYS A 178 1.54 -5.01 -2.01
C CYS A 178 1.99 -5.60 -3.36
N ILE A 179 1.03 -5.98 -4.21
CA ILE A 179 1.30 -6.41 -5.59
C ILE A 179 2.06 -5.34 -6.38
N LEU A 180 1.81 -4.05 -6.12
CA LEU A 180 2.52 -2.97 -6.79
C LEU A 180 4.02 -2.97 -6.47
N ARG A 181 4.41 -3.27 -5.22
CA ARG A 181 5.83 -3.44 -4.83
C ARG A 181 6.42 -4.71 -5.46
N ALA A 182 5.67 -5.81 -5.46
CA ALA A 182 6.12 -7.06 -6.05
C ALA A 182 6.37 -6.93 -7.57
N LEU A 183 5.49 -6.21 -8.28
CA LEU A 183 5.64 -5.90 -9.70
C LEU A 183 6.83 -4.97 -9.94
N GLU A 184 7.03 -3.95 -9.12
CA GLU A 184 8.19 -3.06 -9.22
C GLU A 184 9.52 -3.83 -9.06
N LEU A 185 9.62 -4.65 -8.01
CA LEU A 185 10.79 -5.50 -7.77
C LEU A 185 11.06 -6.45 -8.94
N ARG A 186 10.00 -7.07 -9.49
CA ARG A 186 10.10 -7.96 -10.65
C ARG A 186 10.60 -7.21 -11.88
N ASN A 187 10.01 -6.05 -12.18
CA ASN A 187 10.36 -5.24 -13.34
C ASN A 187 11.80 -4.71 -13.27
N LYS A 188 12.28 -4.40 -12.06
CA LYS A 188 13.68 -3.98 -11.82
C LYS A 188 14.66 -5.16 -11.71
N GLY A 189 14.20 -6.41 -11.72
CA GLY A 189 15.05 -7.59 -11.53
C GLY A 189 15.61 -7.75 -10.11
N LEU A 190 14.96 -7.13 -9.11
CA LEU A 190 15.42 -7.05 -7.72
C LEU A 190 14.80 -8.09 -6.79
N THR A 191 14.00 -9.04 -7.30
CA THR A 191 13.29 -10.03 -6.47
C THR A 191 14.24 -10.86 -5.59
N SER A 192 15.36 -11.34 -6.13
CA SER A 192 16.34 -12.11 -5.35
C SER A 192 17.01 -11.25 -4.28
N GLN A 193 17.36 -10.01 -4.60
CA GLN A 193 17.95 -9.08 -3.65
C GLN A 193 16.97 -8.75 -2.51
N TYR A 194 15.68 -8.61 -2.82
CA TYR A 194 14.64 -8.43 -1.80
C TYR A 194 14.51 -9.65 -0.89
N GLY A 195 14.53 -10.86 -1.44
CA GLY A 195 14.51 -12.09 -0.65
C GLY A 195 15.70 -12.23 0.30
N ASN A 196 16.89 -11.80 -0.14
CA ASN A 196 18.12 -11.85 0.66
C ASN A 196 18.08 -10.93 1.90
N ILE A 197 17.19 -9.94 1.95
CA ILE A 197 17.02 -9.09 3.16
C ILE A 197 16.65 -9.94 4.38
N TYR A 198 15.95 -11.05 4.17
CA TYR A 198 15.43 -11.92 5.22
C TYR A 198 16.30 -13.16 5.46
N GLU A 199 17.53 -13.21 4.94
CA GLU A 199 18.41 -14.36 5.08
C GLU A 199 18.62 -14.71 6.57
N GLY A 200 18.38 -15.98 6.92
CA GLY A 200 18.47 -16.47 8.30
C GLY A 200 17.20 -16.29 9.14
N ILE A 201 16.15 -15.64 8.62
CA ILE A 201 14.86 -15.48 9.30
C ILE A 201 13.79 -16.32 8.58
N PRO A 202 13.17 -17.31 9.24
CA PRO A 202 12.04 -18.04 8.67
C PRO A 202 10.89 -17.10 8.29
N MET A 203 10.47 -17.14 7.02
CA MET A 203 9.46 -16.22 6.50
C MET A 203 8.43 -16.96 5.65
N ILE A 204 7.17 -16.58 5.80
CA ILE A 204 6.09 -16.88 4.87
C ILE A 204 5.42 -15.57 4.46
N GLY A 205 4.72 -15.56 3.32
CA GLY A 205 4.01 -14.37 2.87
C GLY A 205 3.42 -14.52 1.49
N PHE A 206 2.74 -13.49 1.03
CA PHE A 206 2.17 -13.42 -0.31
C PHE A 206 1.93 -11.98 -0.76
N ALA A 207 1.81 -11.80 -2.08
CA ALA A 207 1.42 -10.53 -2.67
C ALA A 207 -0.10 -10.30 -2.53
N THR A 208 -0.50 -9.06 -2.25
CA THR A 208 -1.88 -8.67 -1.95
C THR A 208 -2.32 -7.50 -2.83
N TYR A 209 -3.62 -7.29 -3.03
CA TYR A 209 -4.14 -6.11 -3.74
C TYR A 209 -4.24 -4.84 -2.88
N GLY A 210 -3.79 -4.93 -1.64
CA GLY A 210 -3.90 -3.90 -0.64
C GLY A 210 -3.65 -4.54 0.71
N GLU A 211 -2.95 -3.81 1.56
CA GLU A 211 -2.52 -4.28 2.87
C GLU A 211 -3.48 -3.69 3.91
N GLU A 212 -3.80 -4.47 4.93
CA GLU A 212 -4.64 -4.00 6.03
C GLU A 212 -3.72 -3.79 7.23
N PHE A 213 -3.53 -2.54 7.64
CA PHE A 213 -2.79 -2.18 8.85
C PHE A 213 -3.31 -0.85 9.39
N LEU A 214 -4.13 -0.91 10.45
CA LEU A 214 -4.93 0.22 11.00
C LEU A 214 -5.94 0.85 10.01
N ALA A 215 -5.73 0.71 8.71
CA ALA A 215 -6.59 1.05 7.60
C ALA A 215 -6.12 0.25 6.36
N HIS A 216 -6.93 0.27 5.31
CA HIS A 216 -6.51 -0.25 4.01
C HIS A 216 -5.48 0.70 3.40
N ILE A 217 -4.32 0.17 3.06
CA ILE A 217 -3.18 0.90 2.49
C ILE A 217 -2.64 0.16 1.25
N ASN A 218 -1.84 0.86 0.45
CA ASN A 218 -1.27 0.35 -0.78
C ASN A 218 0.21 0.75 -0.87
N GLN A 219 0.97 0.02 -1.69
CA GLN A 219 2.40 0.22 -1.91
C GLN A 219 3.26 0.15 -0.64
N THR A 220 2.84 -0.71 0.29
CA THR A 220 3.55 -1.02 1.53
C THR A 220 3.84 -2.53 1.63
N SER A 221 4.66 -2.91 2.61
CA SER A 221 4.72 -4.28 3.11
C SER A 221 4.41 -4.22 4.59
N THR A 222 3.44 -5.01 5.04
CA THR A 222 3.08 -5.11 6.45
C THR A 222 3.44 -6.51 6.93
N MET A 223 4.27 -6.59 7.96
CA MET A 223 4.83 -7.82 8.47
C MET A 223 4.40 -8.03 9.91
N LEU A 224 3.96 -9.23 10.24
CA LEU A 224 3.84 -9.70 11.63
C LEU A 224 5.15 -10.42 11.99
N ILE A 225 5.80 -9.98 13.06
CA ILE A 225 7.07 -10.54 13.52
C ILE A 225 6.93 -11.20 14.89
N PHE A 226 7.75 -12.22 15.15
CA PHE A 226 7.78 -12.97 16.41
C PHE A 226 9.19 -12.96 17.01
N SER A 227 9.27 -13.01 18.35
CA SER A 227 10.52 -13.20 19.10
C SER A 227 10.91 -14.66 19.24
#